data_AF-A0A917TLN9-F1
#
_entry.id   AF-A0A917TLN9-F1
#
_cell.length_a   1.000
_cell.length_b   1.000
_cell.length_c   1.000
_cell.angle_alpha   90.00
_cell.angle_beta   90.00
_cell.angle_gamma   90.00
#
_symmetry.space_group_name_H-M   'P 1'
#
loop_
_entity.id
_entity.type
_entity.pdbx_description
1 polymer ?
#
loop_
_entity_poly.entity_id
_entity_poly.type
_entity_poly.pdbx_seq_one_letter_code
_entity_poly.pdbx_strand_id
1 'polypeptide(L)'
;MTDERLAWLHAQIDDDEQAANADHVLWTVVYGNYEPAEVDSHHWTRPDAELRAEALNTEGDDDRWNTAAWRLPPNAAQRSRDVAEAGAKRRVLGRHTPHAMGDCRVRTAPHWDVLVCNHCHGQSWPCPDVQDLITLYADRPGYQEMWGQQ
;
A
#
# COMPACT_ATOMS: atom_id res chain seq x y z
N MET A 1 -11.47 18.17 -9.01
CA MET A 1 -10.03 17.91 -9.25
C MET A 1 -9.20 17.90 -7.96
N THR A 2 -9.14 18.97 -7.16
CA THR A 2 -8.46 18.92 -5.84
C THR A 2 -9.08 17.89 -4.89
N ASP A 3 -10.40 17.84 -4.83
CA ASP A 3 -11.13 16.89 -3.95
C ASP A 3 -10.92 15.44 -4.39
N GLU A 4 -10.89 15.20 -5.71
CA GLU A 4 -10.63 13.87 -6.30
C GLU A 4 -9.18 13.42 -6.03
N ARG A 5 -8.20 14.33 -6.15
CA ARG A 5 -6.80 14.08 -5.82
C ARG A 5 -6.60 13.72 -4.35
N LEU A 6 -7.31 14.42 -3.45
CA LEU A 6 -7.27 14.13 -2.02
C LEU A 6 -7.99 12.84 -1.68
N ALA A 7 -9.15 12.58 -2.28
CA ALA A 7 -9.86 11.31 -2.15
C ALA A 7 -8.98 10.14 -2.62
N TRP A 8 -8.27 10.30 -3.73
CA TRP A 8 -7.33 9.30 -4.23
C TRP A 8 -6.19 9.03 -3.22
N LEU A 9 -5.57 10.08 -2.66
CA LEU A 9 -4.52 9.92 -1.64
C LEU A 9 -5.05 9.23 -0.37
N HIS A 10 -6.25 9.60 0.09
CA HIS A 10 -6.89 8.94 1.21
C HIS A 10 -7.12 7.45 0.93
N ALA A 11 -7.61 7.11 -0.25
CA ALA A 11 -7.80 5.72 -0.67
C ALA A 11 -6.47 4.94 -0.67
N GLN A 12 -5.37 5.52 -1.16
CA GLN A 12 -4.06 4.83 -1.13
C GLN A 12 -3.57 4.56 0.29
N ILE A 13 -3.77 5.50 1.22
CA ILE A 13 -3.40 5.32 2.63
C ILE A 13 -4.28 4.26 3.31
N ASP A 14 -5.57 4.21 2.96
CA ASP A 14 -6.50 3.20 3.47
C ASP A 14 -6.19 1.80 2.90
N ASP A 15 -5.80 1.70 1.63
CA ASP A 15 -5.33 0.46 1.02
C ASP A 15 -4.05 -0.07 1.71
N ASP A 16 -3.09 0.82 2.03
CA ASP A 16 -1.89 0.46 2.79
C ASP A 16 -2.25 -0.11 4.19
N GLU A 17 -3.18 0.53 4.90
CA GLU A 17 -3.64 0.04 6.20
C GLU A 17 -4.40 -1.30 6.07
N GLN A 18 -5.23 -1.44 5.05
CA GLN A 18 -5.95 -2.69 4.81
C GLN A 18 -4.99 -3.83 4.47
N ALA A 19 -3.97 -3.58 3.64
CA ALA A 19 -2.92 -4.53 3.32
C ALA A 19 -2.13 -4.94 4.57
N ALA A 20 -1.82 -3.99 5.45
CA ALA A 20 -1.14 -4.28 6.72
C ALA A 20 -1.97 -5.19 7.66
N ASN A 21 -3.29 -5.10 7.59
CA ASN A 21 -4.21 -5.90 8.40
C ASN A 21 -4.62 -7.22 7.74
N ALA A 22 -4.29 -7.45 6.47
CA ALA A 22 -4.64 -8.66 5.76
C ALA A 22 -3.74 -9.84 6.16
N ASP A 23 -4.35 -11.02 6.33
CA ASP A 23 -3.58 -12.26 6.52
C ASP A 23 -2.64 -12.46 5.33
N HIS A 24 -1.41 -12.86 5.62
CA HIS A 24 -0.46 -13.24 4.58
C HIS A 24 -0.69 -14.70 4.21
N VAL A 25 -0.93 -14.95 2.92
CA VAL A 25 -0.99 -16.31 2.37
C VAL A 25 0.38 -16.65 1.82
N LEU A 26 1.04 -17.62 2.42
CA LEU A 26 2.27 -18.19 1.89
C LEU A 26 1.97 -19.50 1.19
N TRP A 27 2.53 -19.66 -0.02
CA TRP A 27 2.49 -20.93 -0.73
C TRP A 27 3.80 -21.66 -0.56
N THR A 28 3.70 -22.96 -0.29
CA THR A 28 4.85 -23.86 -0.19
C THR A 28 4.58 -25.16 -0.93
N VAL A 29 5.64 -25.87 -1.26
CA VAL A 29 5.62 -27.18 -1.91
C VAL A 29 5.85 -28.24 -0.85
N VAL A 30 4.97 -29.22 -0.77
CA VAL A 30 4.96 -30.28 0.23
C VAL A 30 5.04 -31.65 -0.45
N TYR A 31 5.76 -32.58 0.17
CA TYR A 31 5.89 -33.96 -0.33
C TYR A 31 4.74 -34.84 0.22
N GLY A 32 3.94 -35.44 -0.65
CA GLY A 32 2.87 -36.35 -0.26
C GLY A 32 1.79 -35.72 0.65
N ASN A 33 1.29 -36.51 1.61
CA ASN A 33 0.24 -36.14 2.58
C ASN A 33 0.80 -35.73 3.96
N TYR A 34 2.11 -35.45 4.07
CA TYR A 34 2.81 -35.37 5.36
C TYR A 34 2.69 -34.02 6.08
N GLU A 35 2.88 -34.09 7.40
CA GLU A 35 2.86 -33.00 8.38
C GLU A 35 3.94 -31.92 8.11
N PRO A 36 3.73 -30.66 8.56
CA PRO A 36 4.54 -29.47 8.21
C PRO A 36 6.05 -29.45 8.52
N ALA A 37 6.65 -30.56 8.96
CA ALA A 37 8.05 -30.61 9.38
C ALA A 37 9.06 -30.69 8.22
N GLU A 38 8.63 -31.08 7.01
CA GLU A 38 9.49 -31.23 5.82
C GLU A 38 9.20 -30.17 4.75
N VAL A 39 8.72 -29.01 5.19
CA VAL A 39 8.43 -27.86 4.34
C VAL A 39 9.75 -27.24 3.85
N ASP A 40 9.92 -27.10 2.53
CA ASP A 40 10.97 -26.24 1.99
C ASP A 40 10.76 -24.84 2.59
N SER A 41 11.76 -24.32 3.31
CA SER A 41 11.72 -23.02 3.99
C SER A 41 11.51 -21.83 3.03
N HIS A 42 11.45 -22.09 1.73
CA HIS A 42 11.10 -21.10 0.72
C HIS A 42 9.60 -20.85 0.67
N HIS A 43 9.25 -19.56 0.67
CA HIS A 43 7.89 -19.09 0.45
C HIS A 43 7.76 -18.58 -0.97
N TRP A 44 6.75 -19.07 -1.67
CA TRP A 44 6.55 -18.83 -3.09
C TRP A 44 5.25 -18.07 -3.32
N THR A 45 5.13 -17.46 -4.50
CA THR A 45 3.80 -17.13 -5.02
C THR A 45 3.08 -18.43 -5.39
N ARG A 46 1.75 -18.40 -5.51
CA ARG A 46 0.99 -19.60 -5.92
C ARG A 46 1.49 -20.19 -7.26
N PRO A 47 1.64 -19.40 -8.34
CA PRO A 47 2.11 -19.94 -9.61
C PRO A 47 3.51 -20.54 -9.51
N ASP A 48 4.42 -19.93 -8.75
CA ASP A 48 5.78 -20.45 -8.64
C ASP A 48 5.82 -21.75 -7.82
N ALA A 49 5.00 -21.86 -6.77
CA ALA A 49 4.85 -23.11 -6.02
C ALA A 49 4.31 -24.24 -6.90
N GLU A 50 3.29 -23.96 -7.73
CA GLU A 50 2.72 -24.93 -8.65
C GLU A 50 3.76 -25.41 -9.68
N LEU A 51 4.51 -24.48 -10.27
CA LEU A 51 5.59 -24.79 -11.21
C LEU A 51 6.69 -25.64 -10.55
N ARG A 52 7.08 -25.30 -9.31
CA ARG A 52 8.10 -26.06 -8.57
C ARG A 52 7.63 -27.48 -8.23
N ALA A 53 6.38 -27.64 -7.80
CA ALA A 53 5.80 -28.95 -7.54
C ALA A 53 5.76 -29.81 -8.82
N GLU A 54 5.41 -29.24 -9.97
CA GLU A 54 5.43 -29.92 -11.26
C GLU A 54 6.85 -30.36 -11.68
N ALA A 55 7.84 -29.49 -11.52
CA ALA A 55 9.24 -29.82 -11.81
C ALA A 55 9.72 -31.00 -10.94
N LEU A 56 9.44 -30.95 -9.64
CA LEU A 56 9.82 -32.02 -8.70
C LEU A 56 9.10 -33.35 -8.99
N ASN A 57 7.84 -33.30 -9.43
CA ASN A 57 7.09 -34.49 -9.85
C ASN A 57 7.63 -35.11 -11.15
N THR A 58 8.40 -34.36 -11.94
CA THR A 58 9.02 -34.86 -13.18
C THR A 58 10.35 -35.58 -12.90
N GLU A 59 10.96 -35.35 -11.71
CA GLU A 59 12.28 -35.84 -11.34
C GLU A 59 12.27 -37.14 -10.50
N GLY A 60 11.13 -37.58 -9.98
CA GLY A 60 11.03 -38.74 -9.06
C GLY A 60 9.84 -39.66 -9.34
N ASP A 61 9.98 -40.95 -9.02
CA ASP A 61 9.06 -42.00 -9.49
C ASP A 61 7.99 -42.47 -8.47
N ASP A 62 8.10 -42.14 -7.17
CA ASP A 62 7.31 -42.86 -6.16
C ASP A 62 6.24 -42.04 -5.41
N ASP A 63 6.37 -40.71 -5.27
CA ASP A 63 5.41 -39.86 -4.53
C ASP A 63 5.23 -38.47 -5.14
N ARG A 64 4.02 -37.92 -4.99
CA ARG A 64 3.63 -36.64 -5.59
C ARG A 64 3.88 -35.44 -4.67
N TRP A 65 4.60 -34.45 -5.17
CA TRP A 65 4.69 -33.10 -4.64
C TRP A 65 3.41 -32.31 -4.91
N ASN A 66 2.89 -31.65 -3.88
CA ASN A 66 1.68 -30.82 -3.91
C ASN A 66 1.99 -29.40 -3.43
N THR A 67 1.06 -28.47 -3.62
CA THR A 67 1.13 -27.12 -3.05
C THR A 67 0.20 -26.96 -1.86
N ALA A 68 0.65 -26.22 -0.85
CA ALA A 68 -0.14 -25.91 0.34
C ALA A 68 -0.14 -24.40 0.61
N ALA A 69 -1.31 -23.87 0.98
CA ALA A 69 -1.47 -22.47 1.38
C ALA A 69 -1.51 -22.37 2.91
N TRP A 70 -0.61 -21.58 3.46
CA TRP A 70 -0.56 -21.28 4.89
C TRP A 70 -1.01 -19.84 5.11
N ARG A 71 -2.05 -19.66 5.92
CA ARG A 71 -2.44 -18.34 6.40
C ARG A 71 -1.62 -18.04 7.65
N LEU A 72 -0.68 -17.12 7.50
CA LEU A 72 0.01 -16.56 8.65
C LEU A 72 -0.72 -15.29 9.07
N PRO A 73 -1.00 -15.12 10.37
CA PRO A 73 -1.43 -13.83 10.85
C PRO A 73 -0.34 -12.80 10.53
N PRO A 74 -0.72 -11.53 10.28
CA PRO A 74 0.26 -10.46 10.09
C PRO A 74 1.26 -10.49 11.25
N ASN A 75 2.56 -10.40 10.96
CA ASN A 75 3.55 -10.23 12.01
C ASN A 75 3.15 -8.99 12.82
N ALA A 76 2.82 -9.17 14.10
CA ALA A 76 2.23 -8.12 14.90
C ALA A 76 3.10 -6.86 14.96
N ALA A 77 4.43 -7.01 14.96
CA ALA A 77 5.37 -5.89 14.95
C ALA A 77 5.47 -5.21 13.58
N GLN A 78 5.29 -5.94 12.47
CA GLN A 78 5.22 -5.37 11.13
C GLN A 78 3.89 -4.62 10.95
N ARG A 79 2.76 -5.27 11.24
CA ARG A 79 1.43 -4.67 11.21
C ARG A 79 1.37 -3.37 12.02
N SER A 80 1.86 -3.38 13.26
CA SER A 80 1.85 -2.18 14.11
C SER A 80 2.66 -1.03 13.50
N ARG A 81 3.76 -1.31 12.79
CA ARG A 81 4.55 -0.28 12.10
C ARG A 81 3.79 0.28 10.90
N ASP A 82 3.24 -0.58 10.06
CA ASP A 82 2.55 -0.17 8.83
C ASP A 82 1.26 0.61 9.14
N VAL A 83 0.49 0.19 10.14
CA VAL A 83 -0.69 0.94 10.62
C VAL A 83 -0.28 2.30 11.21
N ALA A 84 0.82 2.35 11.96
CA ALA A 84 1.32 3.61 12.51
C ALA A 84 1.80 4.57 11.42
N GLU A 85 2.41 4.04 10.36
CA GLU A 85 2.83 4.79 9.18
C GLU A 85 1.62 5.35 8.42
N ALA A 86 0.61 4.52 8.11
CA ALA A 86 -0.63 4.98 7.49
C ALA A 86 -1.30 6.09 8.32
N GLY A 87 -1.36 5.90 9.65
CA GLY A 87 -1.84 6.93 10.57
C GLY A 87 -1.02 8.22 10.54
N ALA A 88 0.30 8.14 10.37
CA ALA A 88 1.17 9.31 10.22
C ALA A 88 0.90 10.06 8.91
N LYS A 89 0.75 9.32 7.80
CA LYS A 89 0.40 9.86 6.48
C LYS A 89 -0.93 10.61 6.52
N ARG A 90 -1.97 10.04 7.15
CA ARG A 90 -3.28 10.73 7.33
C ARG A 90 -3.16 12.02 8.14
N ARG A 91 -2.32 12.05 9.18
CA ARG A 91 -2.10 13.27 9.98
C ARG A 91 -1.38 14.36 9.18
N VAL A 92 -0.42 14.00 8.33
CA VAL A 92 0.19 14.95 7.39
C VAL A 92 -0.89 15.48 6.46
N LEU A 93 -1.63 14.61 5.78
CA LEU A 93 -2.66 15.04 4.83
C LEU A 93 -3.74 15.93 5.48
N GLY A 94 -4.20 15.56 6.68
CA GLY A 94 -5.18 16.33 7.45
C GLY A 94 -4.68 17.69 7.94
N ARG A 95 -3.37 17.85 8.18
CA ARG A 95 -2.78 19.17 8.45
C ARG A 95 -2.67 20.00 7.19
N HIS A 96 -2.32 19.40 6.05
CA HIS A 96 -2.01 20.08 4.81
C HIS A 96 -3.18 20.15 3.82
N THR A 97 -4.35 20.55 4.31
CA THR A 97 -5.52 20.74 3.45
C THR A 97 -5.42 22.03 2.63
N PRO A 98 -5.90 22.02 1.38
CA PRO A 98 -5.97 23.22 0.56
C PRO A 98 -6.98 24.22 1.15
N HIS A 99 -6.71 25.51 0.99
CA HIS A 99 -7.52 26.61 1.51
C HIS A 99 -9.00 26.54 1.12
N ALA A 100 -9.32 26.06 -0.09
CA ALA A 100 -10.69 25.91 -0.57
C ALA A 100 -11.53 24.91 0.24
N MET A 101 -10.91 24.06 1.06
CA MET A 101 -11.55 23.04 1.89
C MET A 101 -11.39 23.23 3.40
N GLY A 102 -10.75 24.32 3.85
CA GLY A 102 -10.58 24.62 5.27
C GLY A 102 -11.46 25.79 5.74
N ASP A 103 -11.83 25.79 7.02
CA ASP A 103 -12.45 26.91 7.75
C ASP A 103 -11.46 28.09 7.91
N CYS A 104 -11.01 28.67 6.80
CA CYS A 104 -10.02 29.72 6.86
C CYS A 104 -10.66 31.04 7.30
N ARG A 105 -10.35 31.45 8.54
CA ARG A 105 -10.80 32.72 9.13
C ARG A 105 -10.07 33.95 8.57
N VAL A 106 -9.06 33.76 7.72
CA VAL A 106 -8.28 34.86 7.12
C VAL A 106 -8.98 35.34 5.85
N ARG A 107 -9.84 36.33 6.02
CA ARG A 107 -10.79 36.84 5.04
C ARG A 107 -10.20 37.64 3.86
N THR A 108 -8.89 37.67 3.65
CA THR A 108 -8.28 38.56 2.65
C THR A 108 -6.94 38.05 2.11
N ALA A 109 -6.93 37.48 0.91
CA ALA A 109 -5.78 37.56 0.00
C ALA A 109 -6.31 37.70 -1.44
N PRO A 110 -5.85 38.61 -2.33
CA PRO A 110 -6.65 39.08 -3.49
C PRO A 110 -6.37 38.41 -4.86
N HIS A 111 -5.94 37.14 -4.97
CA HIS A 111 -5.46 36.55 -6.25
C HIS A 111 -5.85 35.06 -6.51
N TRP A 112 -7.14 34.74 -6.53
CA TRP A 112 -7.74 33.40 -6.31
C TRP A 112 -7.73 32.39 -7.49
N ASP A 113 -6.65 32.23 -8.25
CA ASP A 113 -6.53 31.10 -9.21
C ASP A 113 -5.58 29.99 -8.74
N VAL A 114 -4.89 30.18 -7.61
CA VAL A 114 -3.90 29.21 -7.10
C VAL A 114 -4.40 28.61 -5.78
N LEU A 115 -4.60 27.30 -5.76
CA LEU A 115 -4.82 26.55 -4.52
C LEU A 115 -3.58 26.66 -3.63
N VAL A 116 -3.75 27.09 -2.39
CA VAL A 116 -2.67 27.22 -1.40
C VAL A 116 -2.91 26.32 -0.20
N CYS A 117 -1.84 25.85 0.45
CA CYS A 117 -1.90 25.04 1.66
C CYS A 117 -2.17 25.90 2.90
N ASN A 118 -3.16 25.52 3.71
CA ASN A 118 -3.48 26.19 4.98
C ASN A 118 -2.35 26.13 6.00
N HIS A 119 -1.60 25.02 6.02
CA HIS A 119 -0.55 24.79 7.02
C HIS A 119 0.76 25.49 6.66
N CYS A 120 1.14 25.44 5.38
CA CYS A 120 2.41 26.00 4.92
C CYS A 120 2.33 27.52 4.61
N HIS A 121 1.33 28.22 5.15
CA HIS A 121 1.18 29.67 5.05
C HIS A 121 1.32 30.25 3.63
N GLY A 122 0.55 29.74 2.67
CA GLY A 122 0.48 30.32 1.32
C GLY A 122 1.36 29.66 0.27
N GLN A 123 2.04 28.55 0.59
CA GLN A 123 2.63 27.68 -0.44
C GLN A 123 1.54 27.15 -1.38
N SER A 124 1.87 27.02 -2.67
CA SER A 124 0.98 26.36 -3.62
C SER A 124 0.67 24.93 -3.16
N TRP A 125 -0.55 24.49 -3.44
CA TRP A 125 -0.98 23.14 -3.18
C TRP A 125 -0.85 22.30 -4.46
N PRO A 126 -0.31 21.07 -4.40
CA PRO A 126 0.24 20.40 -3.22
C PRO A 126 1.53 21.08 -2.74
N CYS A 127 1.65 21.32 -1.43
CA CYS A 127 2.87 21.86 -0.83
C CYS A 127 3.94 20.76 -0.72
N PRO A 128 5.21 21.10 -0.42
CA PRO A 128 6.30 20.11 -0.38
C PRO A 128 6.00 18.85 0.43
N ASP A 129 5.46 19.00 1.65
CA ASP A 129 5.11 17.84 2.50
C ASP A 129 4.05 16.91 1.88
N VAL A 130 3.12 17.47 1.09
CA VAL A 130 2.12 16.68 0.36
C VAL A 130 2.71 16.11 -0.92
N GLN A 131 3.62 16.82 -1.59
CA GLN A 131 4.35 16.30 -2.75
C GLN A 131 5.20 15.09 -2.36
N ASP A 132 5.94 15.17 -1.26
CA ASP A 132 6.72 14.05 -0.74
C ASP A 132 5.83 12.83 -0.47
N LEU A 133 4.66 13.04 0.14
CA LEU A 133 3.68 11.97 0.35
C LEU A 133 3.15 11.38 -0.97
N ILE A 134 2.86 12.23 -1.97
CA ILE A 134 2.39 11.81 -3.30
C ILE A 134 3.44 10.92 -3.98
N THR A 135 4.74 11.25 -3.87
CA THR A 135 5.80 10.48 -4.54
C THR A 135 5.91 9.04 -4.04
N LEU A 136 5.48 8.75 -2.82
CA LEU A 136 5.43 7.38 -2.28
C LEU A 136 4.46 6.47 -3.03
N TYR A 137 3.54 7.05 -3.81
CA TYR A 137 2.49 6.34 -4.55
C TYR A 137 2.65 6.45 -6.08
N ALA A 138 3.84 6.81 -6.56
CA ALA A 138 4.10 7.02 -7.99
C ALA A 138 3.91 5.77 -8.86
N ASP A 139 4.00 4.58 -8.26
CA ASP A 139 3.80 3.28 -8.90
C ASP A 139 2.36 2.78 -8.82
N ARG A 140 1.48 3.48 -8.08
CA ARG A 140 0.09 3.05 -7.89
C ARG A 140 -0.78 3.35 -9.11
N PRO A 141 -1.75 2.46 -9.43
CA PRO A 141 -2.74 2.72 -10.48
C PRO A 141 -3.47 4.06 -10.28
N GLY A 142 -3.72 4.76 -11.37
CA GLY A 142 -4.37 6.08 -11.35
C GLY A 142 -3.45 7.24 -10.97
N TYR A 143 -2.20 7.01 -10.55
CA TYR A 143 -1.26 8.09 -10.22
C TYR A 143 -1.08 9.08 -11.38
N GLN A 144 -0.82 8.57 -12.60
CA GLN A 144 -0.60 9.42 -13.78
C GLN A 144 -1.83 10.25 -14.17
N GLU A 145 -3.02 9.67 -14.05
CA GLU A 145 -4.28 10.37 -14.34
C GLU A 145 -4.55 11.48 -13.32
N MET A 146 -4.24 11.21 -12.05
CA MET A 146 -4.46 12.17 -10.97
C MET A 146 -3.38 13.25 -10.91
N TRP A 147 -2.11 12.90 -11.15
CA TRP A 147 -0.95 13.73 -10.81
C TRP A 147 0.04 13.96 -11.95
N GLY A 148 -0.09 13.27 -13.09
CA GLY A 148 0.86 13.34 -14.21
C GLY A 148 0.78 14.62 -15.06
N GLN A 149 -0.18 15.51 -14.81
CA GLN A 149 -0.38 16.77 -15.55
C GLN A 149 0.00 18.03 -14.75
N GLN A 150 1.06 17.98 -13.95
CA GLN A 150 1.56 19.17 -13.25
C GLN A 150 2.48 20.02 -14.14
#